data_AF-A0AA43EMJ5-F1
#
_entry.id   AF-A0AA43EMJ5-F1
#
_cell.length_a   1.000
_cell.length_b   1.000
_cell.length_c   1.000
_cell.angle_alpha   90.00
_cell.angle_beta   90.00
_cell.angle_gamma   90.00
#
_symmetry.space_group_name_H-M   'P 1'
#
loop_
_entity.id
_entity.type
_entity.pdbx_description
1 polymer ?
#
loop_
_entity_poly.entity_id
_entity_poly.type
_entity_poly.pdbx_seq_one_letter_code
_entity_poly.pdbx_strand_id
1 'polypeptide(L)' 'MKMVRLLIQVPEPIKARLDALRQEGTTASGFIRHLLEDHFKQAPIVSRKGG' A
#
# COMPACT_ATOMS: atom_id res chain seq x y z
N MET A 1 6.98 -3.26 -14.56
CA MET A 1 5.65 -2.63 -14.34
C MET A 1 5.82 -1.12 -14.21
N LYS A 2 4.88 -0.33 -14.75
CA LYS A 2 4.86 1.13 -14.54
C LYS A 2 4.23 1.42 -13.18
N MET A 3 4.96 2.06 -12.27
CA MET A 3 4.45 2.44 -10.96
C MET A 3 3.64 3.74 -11.06
N VAL A 4 2.43 3.74 -10.49
CA VAL A 4 1.57 4.91 -10.40
C VAL A 4 1.66 5.49 -8.99
N ARG A 5 1.77 6.82 -8.87
CA ARG A 5 1.82 7.49 -7.57
C ARG A 5 0.40 7.61 -7.00
N LEU A 6 0.24 7.17 -5.75
CA LEU A 6 -0.96 7.39 -4.97
C LEU A 6 -0.64 8.41 -3.86
N LEU A 7 -1.48 9.42 -3.69
CA LEU A 7 -1.39 10.38 -2.59
C LEU A 7 -2.62 10.17 -1.69
N ILE A 8 -2.39 9.75 -0.45
CA ILE A 8 -3.47 9.46 0.52
C ILE A 8 -3.22 10.21 1.81
N GLN A 9 -4.30 10.44 2.56
CA GLN A 9 -4.25 10.85 3.95
C GLN A 9 -4.38 9.63 4.84
N VAL A 10 -3.58 9.58 5.90
CA VAL A 10 -3.67 8.55 6.94
C VAL A 10 -3.57 9.22 8.31
N PRO A 11 -4.16 8.62 9.36
CA PRO A 11 -3.96 9.06 10.73
C PRO A 11 -2.48 9.21 11.08
N GLU A 12 -2.15 10.24 11.85
CA GLU A 12 -0.78 10.52 12.30
C GLU A 12 -0.09 9.31 12.97
N PRO A 13 -0.74 8.51 13.84
CA PRO A 13 -0.11 7.33 14.43
C PRO A 13 0.29 6.27 13.39
N ILE A 14 -0.47 6.16 12.30
CA ILE A 14 -0.15 5.23 11.21
C ILE A 14 1.05 5.75 10.43
N LYS A 15 1.09 7.05 10.15
CA LYS A 15 2.24 7.67 9.48
C LYS A 15 3.53 7.48 10.31
N ALA A 16 3.48 7.69 11.61
CA ALA A 16 4.63 7.48 12.50
C ALA A 16 5.17 6.04 12.42
N ARG A 17 4.28 5.04 12.37
CA ARG A 17 4.68 3.63 12.19
C ARG A 17 5.30 3.38 10.81
N LEU A 18 4.71 3.95 9.75
CA LEU A 18 5.25 3.84 8.39
C LEU A 18 6.64 4.49 8.25
N ASP A 19 6.87 5.60 8.93
CA ASP A 19 8.17 6.29 8.93
C ASP A 19 9.22 5.49 9.72
N ALA A 20 8.82 4.81 10.81
CA ALA A 20 9.71 3.94 11.59
C ALA A 20 10.23 2.72 10.79
N LEU A 21 9.47 2.21 9.81
CA LEU A 21 9.89 1.10 8.95
C LEU A 21 11.22 1.35 8.21
N ARG A 22 11.61 2.62 8.04
CA ARG A 22 12.92 2.98 7.48
C ARG A 22 14.08 2.49 8.32
N GLN A 23 13.92 2.43 9.63
CA GLN A 23 14.93 1.90 10.55
C GLN A 23 15.13 0.39 10.37
N GLU A 24 14.11 -0.31 9.87
CA GLU A 24 14.10 -1.75 9.61
C GLU A 24 14.56 -2.09 8.17
N GLY A 25 14.98 -1.08 7.39
CA GLY A 25 15.43 -1.25 6.01
C GLY A 25 14.31 -1.35 4.97
N THR A 26 13.07 -1.00 5.33
CA THR A 26 11.91 -0.97 4.42
C THR A 26 11.41 0.45 4.18
N THR A 27 10.63 0.64 3.12
CA THR A 27 9.93 1.91 2.86
C THR A 27 8.43 1.73 3.00
N ALA A 28 7.72 2.78 3.42
CA ALA A 28 6.26 2.79 3.44
C ALA A 28 5.66 2.32 2.10
N SER A 29 6.21 2.80 0.97
CA SER A 29 5.79 2.38 -0.37
C SER A 29 6.02 0.90 -0.64
N GLY A 30 7.13 0.33 -0.16
CA GLY A 30 7.43 -1.10 -0.30
C GLY A 30 6.49 -1.98 0.54
N PHE A 31 6.28 -1.59 1.79
CA PHE A 31 5.37 -2.26 2.71
C PHE A 31 3.93 -2.24 2.19
N ILE A 32 3.41 -1.06 1.83
CA ILE A 32 2.07 -0.90 1.28
C ILE A 32 1.91 -1.70 -0.01
N ARG A 33 2.90 -1.67 -0.91
CA ARG A 33 2.86 -2.47 -2.14
C ARG A 33 2.77 -3.96 -1.83
N HIS A 34 3.60 -4.48 -0.93
CA HIS A 34 3.57 -5.89 -0.56
C HIS A 34 2.21 -6.31 0.01
N LEU A 35 1.64 -5.51 0.91
CA LEU A 35 0.30 -5.74 1.45
C LEU A 35 -0.80 -5.72 0.38
N LEU A 36 -0.75 -4.76 -0.54
CA LEU A 36 -1.74 -4.66 -1.62
C LEU A 36 -1.60 -5.83 -2.60
N GLU A 37 -0.38 -6.19 -2.98
CA GLU A 37 -0.13 -7.34 -3.85
C GLU A 37 -0.67 -8.63 -3.21
N ASP A 38 -0.42 -8.84 -1.92
CA ASP A 38 -0.89 -10.04 -1.22
C ASP A 38 -2.41 -10.05 -1.04
N HIS A 39 -3.02 -8.90 -0.76
CA HIS A 39 -4.47 -8.75 -0.69
C HIS A 39 -5.15 -9.07 -2.04
N PHE A 40 -4.63 -8.53 -3.14
CA PHE A 40 -5.19 -8.74 -4.47
C PHE A 40 -4.76 -10.06 -5.14
N LYS A 41 -3.75 -10.76 -4.64
CA LYS A 41 -3.47 -12.16 -5.03
C LYS A 41 -4.57 -13.11 -4.55
N GLN A 42 -5.22 -12.79 -3.43
CA GLN A 42 -6.27 -13.63 -2.83
C GLN A 42 -7.68 -13.33 -3.37
N ALA A 43 -7.90 -12.11 -3.88
CA ALA A 43 -9.16 -11.74 -4.50
C ALA A 43 -9.00 -11.74 -6.03
N PRO A 44 -9.74 -12.58 -6.80
CA PRO A 44 -9.84 -12.33 -8.23
C PRO A 44 -10.36 -10.91 -8.42
N ILE A 45 -9.69 -10.12 -9.26
CA ILE A 45 -10.08 -8.74 -9.59
C ILE A 45 -11.42 -8.84 -10.32
N VAL A 46 -12.52 -8.90 -9.57
CA VAL A 46 -13.86 -8.71 -10.11
C VAL A 46 -13.98 -7.21 -10.30
N SER A 47 -13.63 -6.75 -11.49
CA SER A 47 -13.94 -5.42 -11.99
C SER A 47 -15.46 -5.21 -11.91
N ARG A 48 -15.96 -4.77 -10.76
CA ARG A 48 -17.28 -4.14 -10.68
C ARG A 48 -17.13 -2.77 -11.32
N LYS A 49 -17.26 -2.76 -12.65
CA LYS A 49 -17.55 -1.56 -13.43
C LYS A 49 -18.83 -0.98 -12.84
N GLY A 50 -18.73 0.18 -12.19
CA GLY A 50 -19.87 0.91 -11.67
C GLY A 50 -20.89 1.16 -12.79
N GLY A 51 -22.17 0.95 -12.46
CA GLY A 51 -23.31 1.36 -13.26
C GLY A 51 -23.73 2.79 -12.96
#